data_AF-J9H4K2-F1
#
_entry.id   AF-J9H4K2-F1
#
_cell.length_a   1.000
_cell.length_b   1.000
_cell.length_c   1.000
_cell.angle_alpha   90.00
_cell.angle_beta   90.00
_cell.angle_gamma   90.00
#
_symmetry.space_group_name_H-M   'P 1'
#
loop_
_entity.id
_entity.type
_entity.pdbx_description
1 polymer ?
#
loop_
_entity_poly.entity_id
_entity_poly.type
_entity_poly.pdbx_seq_one_letter_code
_entity_poly.pdbx_strand_id
1 'polypeptide(L)'
;MKHQISTAEQPAQELATARRLLTEGDTEAAIRTLNAFIGNHPDTDDQPFYLLGNAYRKRGDWQQALNQYLEAIDRNPDSPACAARDMLMDILNFYHKDMFNQ
;
A
#
# COMPACT_ATOMS: atom_id res chain seq x y z
N MET A 1 22.12 12.74 -26.56
CA MET A 1 22.42 11.86 -25.41
C MET A 1 21.15 11.10 -25.05
N LYS A 2 21.06 9.83 -25.44
CA LYS A 2 19.91 8.99 -25.08
C LYS A 2 20.26 8.40 -23.72
N HIS A 3 19.67 8.93 -22.65
CA HIS A 3 19.81 8.33 -21.33
C HIS A 3 19.17 6.94 -21.41
N GLN A 4 20.02 5.93 -21.49
CA GLN A 4 19.63 4.53 -21.46
C GLN A 4 19.30 4.26 -19.99
N ILE A 5 18.03 4.43 -19.63
CA ILE A 5 17.54 4.15 -18.28
C ILE A 5 17.85 2.67 -18.02
N SER A 6 18.65 2.39 -17.00
CA SER A 6 19.03 1.02 -16.68
C SER A 6 17.77 0.26 -16.25
N THR A 7 17.60 -0.97 -16.72
CA THR A 7 16.41 -1.80 -16.47
C THR A 7 16.12 -2.04 -14.98
N ALA A 8 17.12 -1.81 -14.11
CA ALA A 8 16.99 -1.89 -12.65
C ALA A 8 16.42 -0.61 -11.99
N GLU A 9 16.41 0.53 -12.68
CA GLU A 9 15.91 1.81 -12.13
C GLU A 9 14.40 2.00 -12.35
N GLN A 10 13.85 1.30 -13.34
CA GLN A 10 12.44 1.35 -13.70
C GLN A 10 11.50 1.03 -12.52
N PRO A 11 11.68 -0.10 -11.79
CA PRO A 11 10.76 -0.41 -10.72
C PRO A 11 10.82 0.57 -9.53
N ALA A 12 12.02 1.06 -9.21
CA ALA A 12 12.20 2.07 -8.16
C ALA A 12 11.50 3.39 -8.52
N GLN A 13 11.55 3.79 -9.79
CA GLN A 13 10.89 5.00 -10.28
C GLN A 13 9.37 4.87 -10.31
N GLU A 14 8.83 3.69 -10.62
CA GLU A 14 7.40 3.41 -10.56
C GLU A 14 6.87 3.50 -9.12
N LEU A 15 7.60 2.95 -8.14
CA LEU A 15 7.25 3.09 -6.72
C LEU A 15 7.37 4.54 -6.23
N ALA A 16 8.40 5.27 -6.66
CA ALA A 16 8.53 6.69 -6.35
C ALA A 16 7.35 7.50 -6.90
N THR A 17 6.86 7.16 -8.10
CA THR A 17 5.68 7.77 -8.71
C THR A 17 4.43 7.49 -7.87
N ALA A 18 4.21 6.24 -7.45
CA ALA A 18 3.09 5.89 -6.58
C ALA A 18 3.10 6.67 -5.25
N ARG A 19 4.28 6.82 -4.61
CA ARG A 19 4.42 7.62 -3.39
C ARG A 19 4.06 9.08 -3.59
N ARG A 20 4.49 9.66 -4.71
CA ARG A 20 4.17 11.05 -5.06
C ARG A 20 2.66 11.22 -5.22
N LEU A 21 2.00 10.32 -5.96
CA LEU A 21 0.54 10.34 -6.13
C LEU A 21 -0.21 10.25 -4.79
N LEU A 22 0.25 9.42 -3.85
CA LEU A 22 -0.34 9.35 -2.49
C LEU A 22 -0.17 10.63 -1.67
N THR A 23 0.91 11.37 -1.92
CA THR A 23 1.21 12.66 -1.28
C THR A 23 0.36 13.76 -1.89
N GLU A 24 0.15 13.73 -3.20
CA GLU A 24 -0.70 14.66 -3.95
C GLU A 24 -2.20 14.41 -3.71
N GLY A 25 -2.56 13.24 -3.16
CA GLY A 25 -3.94 12.86 -2.87
C GLY A 25 -4.63 12.09 -4.00
N ASP A 26 -3.93 11.88 -5.12
CA ASP A 26 -4.37 11.10 -6.29
C ASP A 26 -4.37 9.59 -6.01
N THR A 27 -5.19 9.22 -5.02
CA THR A 27 -5.24 7.89 -4.43
C THR A 27 -5.61 6.82 -5.46
N GLU A 28 -6.56 7.11 -6.35
CA GLU A 28 -6.97 6.20 -7.42
C GLU A 28 -5.84 5.94 -8.44
N ALA A 29 -5.07 6.98 -8.78
CA ALA A 29 -3.93 6.82 -9.66
C ALA A 29 -2.83 5.98 -8.99
N ALA A 30 -2.55 6.25 -7.71
CA ALA A 30 -1.60 5.45 -6.94
C ALA A 30 -1.98 3.97 -6.88
N ILE A 31 -3.25 3.65 -6.63
CA ILE A 31 -3.76 2.27 -6.60
C ILE A 31 -3.54 1.57 -7.94
N ARG A 32 -3.85 2.24 -9.06
CA ARG A 32 -3.62 1.66 -10.40
C ARG A 32 -2.14 1.40 -10.67
N THR A 33 -1.27 2.36 -10.35
CA THR A 33 0.18 2.23 -10.52
C THR A 33 0.73 1.08 -9.68
N LEU A 34 0.33 0.96 -8.41
CA LEU A 34 0.80 -0.09 -7.51
C LEU A 34 0.29 -1.48 -7.92
N ASN A 35 -0.96 -1.61 -8.36
CA ASN A 35 -1.48 -2.89 -8.86
C ASN A 35 -0.75 -3.34 -10.14
N ALA A 36 -0.49 -2.41 -11.07
CA ALA A 36 0.29 -2.73 -12.26
C ALA A 36 1.72 -3.15 -11.90
N PHE A 37 2.33 -2.44 -10.96
CA PHE A 37 3.67 -2.75 -10.46
C PHE A 37 3.74 -4.16 -9.87
N ILE A 38 2.86 -4.50 -8.93
CA ILE A 38 2.81 -5.81 -8.29
C ILE A 38 2.52 -6.92 -9.32
N GLY A 39 1.63 -6.67 -10.29
CA GLY A 39 1.33 -7.62 -11.35
C GLY A 39 2.52 -7.90 -12.29
N ASN A 40 3.37 -6.92 -12.51
CA ASN A 40 4.59 -7.06 -13.33
C ASN A 40 5.77 -7.61 -12.54
N HIS A 41 5.74 -7.51 -11.20
CA HIS A 41 6.81 -7.90 -10.29
C HIS A 41 6.26 -8.78 -9.16
N PRO A 42 5.91 -10.05 -9.44
CA PRO A 42 5.32 -10.94 -8.43
C PRO A 42 6.26 -11.21 -7.24
N ASP A 43 7.58 -11.16 -7.48
CA ASP A 43 8.63 -11.38 -6.47
C ASP A 43 9.11 -10.08 -5.80
N THR A 44 8.27 -9.04 -5.79
CA THR A 44 8.62 -7.76 -5.15
C THR A 44 8.52 -7.84 -3.61
N ASP A 45 9.28 -6.97 -2.94
CA ASP A 45 9.32 -6.86 -1.48
C ASP A 45 7.99 -6.37 -0.87
N ASP A 46 7.95 -6.16 0.45
CA ASP A 46 6.75 -5.72 1.18
C ASP A 46 6.28 -4.30 0.82
N GLN A 47 7.19 -3.46 0.36
CA GLN A 47 7.00 -2.02 0.23
C GLN A 47 5.82 -1.61 -0.69
N PRO A 48 5.60 -2.20 -1.88
CA PRO A 48 4.46 -1.87 -2.74
C PRO A 48 3.13 -2.25 -2.10
N PHE A 49 3.07 -3.37 -1.38
CA PHE A 49 1.87 -3.81 -0.65
C PHE A 49 1.55 -2.84 0.50
N TYR A 50 2.57 -2.40 1.24
CA TYR A 50 2.41 -1.36 2.27
C TYR A 50 1.87 -0.05 1.68
N LEU A 51 2.41 0.41 0.55
CA LEU A 51 1.92 1.61 -0.13
C LEU A 51 0.49 1.45 -0.65
N LEU A 52 0.15 0.27 -1.16
CA LEU A 52 -1.18 -0.02 -1.68
C LEU A 52 -2.21 -0.08 -0.53
N GLY A 53 -1.83 -0.65 0.61
CA GLY A 53 -2.63 -0.59 1.84
C GLY A 53 -2.90 0.85 2.29
N ASN A 54 -1.88 1.71 2.26
CA ASN A 54 -2.02 3.14 2.55
C ASN A 54 -2.95 3.85 1.57
N ALA A 55 -2.90 3.47 0.29
CA ALA A 55 -3.77 4.00 -0.74
C ALA A 55 -5.24 3.64 -0.47
N TYR A 56 -5.53 2.35 -0.24
CA TYR A 56 -6.88 1.90 0.11
C TYR A 56 -7.37 2.52 1.43
N ARG A 57 -6.49 2.67 2.42
CA ARG A 57 -6.81 3.35 3.68
C ARG A 57 -7.22 4.81 3.44
N LYS A 58 -6.49 5.56 2.62
CA LYS A 58 -6.82 6.95 2.24
C LYS A 58 -8.14 7.05 1.49
N ARG A 59 -8.48 6.03 0.70
CA ARG A 59 -9.77 5.93 0.00
C ARG A 59 -10.95 5.60 0.94
N GLY A 60 -10.68 5.09 2.14
CA GLY A 60 -11.69 4.56 3.05
C GLY A 60 -12.08 3.10 2.80
N ASP A 61 -11.31 2.40 1.96
CA ASP A 61 -11.48 0.97 1.71
C ASP A 61 -10.66 0.16 2.72
N TRP A 62 -11.18 0.11 3.95
CA TRP A 62 -10.48 -0.46 5.10
C TRP A 62 -10.21 -1.96 4.95
N GLN A 63 -11.10 -2.70 4.28
CA GLN A 63 -10.93 -4.13 4.04
C GLN A 63 -9.76 -4.38 3.09
N GLN A 64 -9.70 -3.66 1.96
CA GLN A 64 -8.57 -3.80 1.05
C GLN A 64 -7.28 -3.31 1.70
N ALA A 65 -7.33 -2.21 2.46
CA ALA A 65 -6.17 -1.71 3.19
C ALA A 65 -5.57 -2.78 4.11
N LEU A 66 -6.42 -3.44 4.91
CA LEU A 66 -6.01 -4.50 5.83
C LEU A 66 -5.38 -5.67 5.08
N ASN A 67 -5.99 -6.14 3.99
CA ASN A 67 -5.45 -7.25 3.20
C ASN A 67 -4.06 -6.94 2.67
N GLN A 68 -3.84 -5.73 2.12
CA GLN A 68 -2.53 -5.36 1.60
C GLN A 68 -1.48 -5.17 2.70
N TYR A 69 -1.87 -4.71 3.89
CA TYR A 69 -0.94 -4.70 5.03
C TYR A 69 -0.55 -6.11 5.46
N LEU A 70 -1.49 -7.07 5.47
CA LEU A 70 -1.16 -8.47 5.79
C LEU A 70 -0.19 -9.07 4.77
N GLU A 71 -0.39 -8.82 3.48
CA GLU A 71 0.54 -9.26 2.42
C GLU A 71 1.94 -8.65 2.55
N ALA A 72 2.04 -7.40 3.01
CA ALA A 72 3.32 -6.77 3.30
C ALA A 72 4.03 -7.43 4.51
N ILE A 73 3.27 -7.74 5.56
CA ILE A 73 3.78 -8.36 6.79
C ILE A 73 4.23 -9.81 6.54
N ASP A 74 3.50 -10.55 5.70
CA ASP A 74 3.86 -11.93 5.33
C ASP A 74 5.22 -11.98 4.61
N ARG A 75 5.48 -11.00 3.73
CA ARG A 75 6.77 -10.83 3.05
C ARG A 75 7.87 -10.34 3.97
N ASN A 76 7.56 -9.38 4.83
CA ASN A 76 8.50 -8.77 5.76
C ASN A 76 7.82 -8.49 7.11
N PRO A 77 8.05 -9.33 8.12
CA PRO A 77 7.48 -9.16 9.45
C PRO A 77 7.86 -7.83 10.13
N ASP A 78 8.99 -7.23 9.74
CA ASP A 78 9.47 -5.93 10.24
C ASP A 78 8.95 -4.74 9.41
N SER A 79 8.05 -4.98 8.46
CA SER A 79 7.45 -3.94 7.63
C SER A 79 6.71 -2.89 8.47
N PRO A 80 6.75 -1.60 8.09
CA PRO A 80 5.88 -0.57 8.67
C PRO A 80 4.39 -0.89 8.57
N ALA A 81 4.01 -1.85 7.72
CA ALA A 81 2.65 -2.38 7.62
C ALA A 81 2.12 -2.96 8.94
N CYS A 82 2.97 -3.48 9.83
CA CYS A 82 2.56 -3.94 11.16
C CYS A 82 1.87 -2.81 11.95
N ALA A 83 2.54 -1.67 12.10
CA ALA A 83 1.98 -0.52 12.80
C ALA A 83 0.77 0.08 12.09
N ALA A 84 0.76 0.09 10.75
CA ALA A 84 -0.38 0.59 9.97
C ALA A 84 -1.62 -0.30 10.09
N ARG A 85 -1.44 -1.63 10.11
CA ARG A 85 -2.49 -2.62 10.38
C ARG A 85 -3.07 -2.40 11.78
N ASP A 86 -2.22 -2.27 12.79
CA ASP A 86 -2.68 -2.12 14.18
C ASP A 86 -3.48 -0.83 14.35
N MET A 87 -2.99 0.29 13.81
CA MET A 87 -3.73 1.54 13.77
C MET A 87 -5.09 1.39 13.07
N LEU A 88 -5.13 0.68 11.95
CA LEU A 88 -6.38 0.44 11.23
C LEU A 88 -7.36 -0.39 12.04
N MET A 89 -6.89 -1.44 12.71
CA MET A 89 -7.71 -2.26 13.60
C MET A 89 -8.24 -1.45 14.79
N ASP A 90 -7.42 -0.57 15.38
CA ASP A 90 -7.87 0.31 16.46
C ASP A 90 -8.98 1.26 16.00
N ILE A 91 -8.84 1.83 14.79
CA ILE A 91 -9.87 2.66 14.17
C ILE A 91 -11.17 1.86 13.97
N LEU A 92 -11.07 0.67 13.35
CA LEU A 92 -12.25 -0.18 13.11
C LEU A 92 -12.90 -0.64 14.42
N ASN A 93 -12.12 -0.99 15.43
CA ASN A 93 -12.60 -1.35 16.76
C ASN A 93 -13.32 -0.19 17.45
N PHE A 94 -12.84 1.04 17.28
CA PHE A 94 -13.53 2.23 17.78
C PHE A 94 -14.91 2.39 17.10
N TYR A 95 -14.96 2.28 15.77
CA TYR A 95 -16.23 2.35 15.04
C TYR A 95 -17.18 1.18 15.32
N HIS A 96 -16.65 -0.02 15.57
CA HIS A 96 -17.46 -1.24 15.73
C HIS A 96 -17.86 -1.53 17.18
N LYS A 97 -17.22 -0.93 18.19
CA LYS A 97 -17.68 -1.03 19.60
C LYS A 97 -19.07 -0.43 19.81
N ASP A 98 -19.51 0.49 18.95
CA ASP A 98 -20.89 1.02 18.94
C ASP A 98 -21.88 0.11 18.18
N MET A 99 -21.41 -0.92 17.45
CA MET A 99 -22.27 -1.87 16.72
C MET A 99 -22.51 -3.19 17.46
N PHE A 100 -21.63 -3.61 18.39
CA PHE A 100 -21.75 -4.88 19.12
C PHE A 100 -22.23 -4.74 20.57
N ASN A 101 -22.78 -3.56 20.93
CA ASN A 101 -23.40 -3.30 22.24
C ASN A 101 -24.95 -3.37 22.16
N GLN A 102 -25.49 -4.47 21.62
CA GLN A 102 -26.90 -4.84 21.78
C GLN A 102 -27.04 -6.31 22.15
#